data_AF-A0A849KDJ6-F1
#
_entry.id   AF-A0A849KDJ6-F1
#
_cell.length_a   1.000
_cell.length_b   1.000
_cell.length_c   1.000
_cell.angle_alpha   90.00
_cell.angle_beta   90.00
_cell.angle_gamma   90.00
#
_symmetry.space_group_name_H-M   'P 1'
#
loop_
_entity.id
_entity.type
_entity.pdbx_description
1 polymer ?
#
loop_
_entity_poly.entity_id
_entity_poly.type
_entity_poly.pdbx_seq_one_letter_code
_entity_poly.pdbx_strand_id
1 'polypeptide(L)'
;MTAFHFCFDLNYFGWIRQNFLYDPFWTTQRTAIVSLFLFCAGLGQAVAFTQGQSWPRFWRRWAQVAGCALLVSAGSWLMFRDTFIYFGVLHGIAVMLVIVRLTAHWGAWLWLAGLAAILLPLAAMPLHVAAGNLHLLNGRALNWIGMVSMKPATQDYVPVLPWLGVMWWGMAAGQWLLRERPALLPGAIPRAFAPLAWMGRWSLSWYMLHQPLLIGAMLLVR
;
A
#
# COMPACT_ATOMS: atom_id res chain seq x y z
N MET A 1 0.44 10.83 3.57
CA MET A 1 -0.58 9.91 4.10
C MET A 1 -1.30 10.51 5.29
N THR A 2 -0.65 10.77 6.43
CA THR A 2 -1.31 11.38 7.60
C THR A 2 -2.01 12.70 7.29
N ALA A 3 -1.38 13.60 6.52
CA ALA A 3 -2.03 14.85 6.11
C ALA A 3 -3.25 14.63 5.19
N PHE A 4 -3.21 13.63 4.30
CA PHE A 4 -4.36 13.27 3.46
C PHE A 4 -5.54 12.80 4.33
N HIS A 5 -5.28 11.90 5.29
CA HIS A 5 -6.31 11.43 6.21
C HIS A 5 -6.82 12.53 7.14
N PHE A 6 -5.96 13.43 7.62
CA PHE A 6 -6.40 14.59 8.38
C PHE A 6 -7.40 15.45 7.59
N CYS A 7 -7.11 15.75 6.33
CA CYS A 7 -8.06 16.48 5.47
C CYS A 7 -9.34 15.67 5.19
N PHE A 8 -9.23 14.35 5.02
CA PHE A 8 -10.39 13.48 4.88
C PHE A 8 -11.27 13.50 6.13
N ASP A 9 -10.68 13.45 7.32
CA ASP A 9 -11.36 13.50 8.61
C ASP A 9 -12.04 14.86 8.79
N LEU A 10 -11.35 15.97 8.49
CA LEU A 10 -11.95 17.31 8.50
C LEU A 10 -13.21 17.38 7.62
N ASN A 11 -13.18 16.73 6.47
CA ASN A 11 -14.33 16.66 5.57
C ASN A 11 -15.43 15.75 6.13
N TYR A 12 -15.07 14.61 6.71
CA TYR A 12 -16.00 13.67 7.34
C TYR A 12 -16.74 14.30 8.53
N PHE A 13 -16.05 15.11 9.35
CA PHE A 13 -16.63 15.86 10.46
C PHE A 13 -17.32 17.17 10.03
N GLY A 14 -17.30 17.50 8.74
CA GLY A 14 -18.02 18.65 8.16
C GLY A 14 -17.34 20.01 8.32
N TRP A 15 -16.07 20.04 8.73
CA TRP A 15 -15.31 21.30 8.90
C TRP A 15 -14.82 21.87 7.56
N ILE A 16 -14.63 21.00 6.56
CA ILE A 16 -14.35 21.40 5.17
C ILE A 16 -15.29 20.65 4.22
N ARG A 17 -15.37 21.12 2.97
CA ARG A 17 -16.10 20.44 1.89
C ARG A 17 -15.17 20.23 0.70
N GLN A 18 -14.79 18.99 0.46
CA GLN A 18 -13.84 18.57 -0.56
C GLN A 18 -14.29 17.26 -1.21
N ASN A 19 -13.97 17.06 -2.49
CA ASN A 19 -14.34 15.86 -3.23
C ASN A 19 -13.16 14.88 -3.33
N PHE A 20 -13.01 14.02 -2.32
CA PHE A 20 -11.94 13.02 -2.29
C PHE A 20 -12.10 11.87 -3.29
N LEU A 21 -13.28 11.74 -3.92
CA LEU A 21 -13.58 10.64 -4.83
C LEU A 21 -13.15 10.91 -6.27
N TYR A 22 -13.32 12.14 -6.75
CA TYR A 22 -13.15 12.49 -8.16
C TYR A 22 -12.16 13.62 -8.42
N ASP A 23 -11.83 14.45 -7.42
CA ASP A 23 -10.91 15.56 -7.62
C ASP A 23 -9.49 15.04 -7.95
N PRO A 24 -8.88 15.47 -9.07
CA PRO A 24 -7.52 15.10 -9.45
C PRO A 24 -6.47 15.39 -8.37
N PHE A 25 -6.63 16.48 -7.60
CA PHE A 25 -5.69 16.84 -6.54
C PHE A 25 -5.61 15.73 -5.48
N TRP A 26 -6.77 15.29 -4.98
CA TRP A 26 -6.86 14.26 -3.94
C TRP A 26 -6.55 12.86 -4.49
N THR A 27 -7.04 12.53 -5.68
CA THR A 27 -6.84 11.21 -6.30
C THR A 27 -5.40 10.96 -6.74
N THR A 28 -4.73 11.95 -7.34
CA THR A 28 -3.31 11.87 -7.69
C THR A 28 -2.44 11.84 -6.44
N GLN A 29 -2.76 12.64 -5.41
CA GLN A 29 -2.04 12.59 -4.14
C GLN A 29 -2.15 11.20 -3.49
N ARG A 30 -3.35 10.61 -3.43
CA ARG A 30 -3.55 9.23 -2.94
C ARG A 30 -2.68 8.24 -3.71
N THR A 31 -2.68 8.34 -5.03
CA THR A 31 -1.90 7.46 -5.91
C THR A 31 -0.40 7.60 -5.64
N ALA A 32 0.11 8.82 -5.55
CA ALA A 32 1.51 9.09 -5.23
C ALA A 32 1.91 8.54 -3.85
N ILE A 33 1.03 8.69 -2.85
CA ILE A 33 1.25 8.16 -1.49
C ILE A 33 1.41 6.64 -1.53
N VAL A 34 0.48 5.91 -2.16
CA VAL A 34 0.50 4.45 -2.21
C VAL A 34 1.68 3.96 -3.05
N SER A 35 1.96 4.61 -4.19
CA SER A 35 3.11 4.29 -5.03
C SER A 35 4.44 4.42 -4.26
N LEU A 36 4.66 5.55 -3.60
CA LEU A 36 5.88 5.77 -2.80
C LEU A 36 5.98 4.78 -1.66
N PHE A 37 4.87 4.52 -0.96
CA PHE A 37 4.84 3.55 0.14
C PHE A 37 5.25 2.15 -0.31
N LEU A 38 4.66 1.64 -1.40
CA LEU A 38 4.93 0.30 -1.91
C LEU A 38 6.29 0.19 -2.58
N PHE A 39 6.73 1.24 -3.28
CA PHE A 39 8.08 1.30 -3.82
C PHE A 39 9.13 1.22 -2.70
N CYS A 40 8.96 2.01 -1.64
CA CYS A 40 9.82 1.96 -0.46
C CYS A 40 9.75 0.60 0.26
N ALA A 41 8.57 -0.02 0.34
CA ALA A 41 8.42 -1.37 0.91
C ALA A 41 9.20 -2.41 0.09
N GLY A 42 9.15 -2.33 -1.25
CA GLY A 42 9.93 -3.16 -2.15
C GLY A 42 11.44 -2.95 -1.98
N LEU A 43 11.89 -1.70 -1.93
CA LEU A 43 13.29 -1.36 -1.67
C LEU A 43 13.75 -1.92 -0.31
N GLY A 44 12.91 -1.82 0.72
CA GLY A 44 13.16 -2.43 2.03
C GLY A 44 13.28 -3.96 1.97
N GLN A 45 12.49 -4.63 1.12
CA GLN A 45 12.67 -6.07 0.86
C GLN A 45 14.01 -6.38 0.21
N ALA A 46 14.52 -5.52 -0.67
CA ALA A 46 15.84 -5.72 -1.28
C ALA A 46 16.95 -5.68 -0.24
N VAL A 47 16.90 -4.72 0.69
CA VAL A 47 17.84 -4.63 1.82
C VAL A 47 17.74 -5.88 2.69
N ALA A 48 16.53 -6.30 3.07
CA ALA A 48 16.32 -7.49 3.90
C ALA A 48 16.81 -8.78 3.22
N PHE A 49 16.60 -8.89 1.90
CA PHE A 49 17.05 -10.01 1.09
C PHE A 49 18.59 -10.07 1.03
N THR A 50 19.26 -8.96 0.72
CA THR A 50 20.73 -8.89 0.67
C THR A 50 21.38 -9.13 2.03
N GLN A 51 20.72 -8.74 3.13
CA GLN A 51 21.17 -9.04 4.49
C GLN A 51 20.89 -10.49 4.95
N GLY A 52 20.35 -11.35 4.07
CA GLY A 52 20.09 -12.76 4.41
C GLY A 52 18.99 -12.96 5.44
N GLN A 53 17.95 -12.11 5.46
CA GLN A 53 16.83 -12.24 6.40
C GLN A 53 16.26 -13.67 6.39
N SER A 54 16.26 -14.36 7.52
CA SER A 54 15.70 -15.71 7.63
C SER A 54 14.16 -15.74 7.53
N TRP A 55 13.60 -16.90 7.15
CA TRP A 55 12.14 -17.12 7.10
C TRP A 55 11.43 -16.85 8.43
N PRO A 56 11.93 -17.30 9.60
CA PRO A 56 11.30 -16.96 10.88
C PRO A 56 11.21 -15.45 11.14
N ARG A 57 12.26 -14.68 10.78
CA ARG A 57 12.26 -13.22 10.92
C ARG A 57 11.28 -12.55 9.95
N PHE A 58 11.19 -13.07 8.73
CA PHE A 58 10.20 -12.63 7.74
C PHE A 58 8.78 -12.84 8.28
N TRP A 59 8.44 -14.07 8.70
CA TRP A 59 7.10 -14.42 9.18
C TRP A 59 6.70 -13.66 10.44
N ARG A 60 7.64 -13.38 11.36
CA ARG A 60 7.35 -12.53 12.52
C ARG A 60 6.92 -11.12 12.10
N ARG A 61 7.61 -10.51 11.13
CA ARG A 61 7.25 -9.17 10.65
C ARG A 61 5.96 -9.21 9.82
N TRP A 62 5.79 -10.24 9.00
CA TRP A 62 4.59 -10.46 8.21
C TRP A 62 3.36 -10.61 9.11
N ALA A 63 3.44 -11.40 10.18
CA ALA A 63 2.35 -11.60 11.13
C ALA A 63 1.93 -10.29 11.82
N GLN A 64 2.86 -9.39 12.11
CA GLN A 64 2.54 -8.05 12.62
C GLN A 64 1.70 -7.26 11.61
N VAL A 65 2.08 -7.28 10.33
CA VAL A 65 1.36 -6.58 9.26
C VAL A 65 -0.02 -7.19 9.04
N ALA A 66 -0.11 -8.52 8.96
CA ALA A 66 -1.37 -9.24 8.82
C ALA A 66 -2.31 -9.01 10.02
N GLY A 67 -1.78 -9.06 11.24
CA GLY A 67 -2.55 -8.73 12.45
C GLY A 67 -3.07 -7.29 12.44
N CYS A 68 -2.23 -6.32 12.02
CA CYS A 68 -2.66 -4.94 11.84
C CYS A 68 -3.75 -4.81 10.76
N ALA A 69 -3.66 -5.56 9.66
CA ALA A 69 -4.68 -5.58 8.62
C ALA A 69 -6.05 -6.02 9.18
N LEU A 70 -6.08 -7.10 9.97
CA LEU A 70 -7.29 -7.58 10.64
C LEU A 70 -7.85 -6.57 11.64
N LEU A 71 -6.98 -5.90 12.42
CA LEU A 71 -7.40 -4.84 13.34
C LEU A 71 -8.03 -3.65 12.61
N VAL A 72 -7.47 -3.25 11.46
CA VAL A 72 -8.06 -2.19 10.62
C VAL A 72 -9.41 -2.61 10.06
N SER A 73 -9.58 -3.87 9.65
CA SER A 73 -10.88 -4.40 9.21
C SER A 73 -11.90 -4.36 10.35
N ALA A 74 -11.53 -4.83 11.53
CA ALA A 74 -12.40 -4.81 12.70
C ALA A 74 -12.79 -3.38 13.11
N GLY A 75 -11.81 -2.48 13.22
CA GLY A 75 -12.05 -1.08 13.58
C GLY A 75 -12.91 -0.34 12.55
N SER A 76 -12.64 -0.52 11.26
CA SER A 76 -13.45 0.09 10.20
C SER A 76 -14.85 -0.53 10.11
N TRP A 77 -15.03 -1.80 10.46
CA TRP A 77 -16.36 -2.41 10.52
C TRP A 77 -17.23 -1.82 11.63
N LEU A 78 -16.64 -1.48 12.78
CA LEU A 78 -17.35 -0.81 13.86
C LEU A 78 -17.83 0.60 13.47
N MET A 79 -17.05 1.34 12.67
CA MET A 79 -17.37 2.71 12.25
C MET A 79 -18.18 2.79 10.95
N PHE A 80 -17.91 1.91 9.99
CA PHE A 80 -18.39 1.96 8.60
C PHE A 80 -18.94 0.59 8.16
N ARG A 81 -19.96 0.06 8.85
CA ARG A 81 -20.47 -1.32 8.66
C ARG A 81 -20.63 -1.75 7.19
N ASP A 82 -21.22 -0.90 6.35
CA ASP A 82 -21.52 -1.24 4.95
C ASP A 82 -20.32 -1.09 4.00
N THR A 83 -19.30 -0.33 4.41
CA THR A 83 -18.14 0.03 3.56
C THR A 83 -16.80 -0.23 4.25
N PHE A 84 -16.78 -1.18 5.19
CA PHE A 84 -15.58 -1.50 5.96
C PHE A 84 -14.43 -1.97 5.08
N ILE A 85 -13.21 -1.80 5.58
CA ILE A 85 -11.98 -2.14 4.88
C ILE A 85 -11.80 -3.64 4.93
N TYR A 86 -12.19 -4.36 3.87
CA TYR A 86 -11.94 -5.80 3.76
C TYR A 86 -10.66 -6.12 2.97
N PHE A 87 -10.20 -5.20 2.11
CA PHE A 87 -8.96 -5.35 1.35
C PHE A 87 -8.29 -4.00 1.09
N GLY A 88 -7.78 -3.38 2.15
CA GLY A 88 -6.98 -2.15 2.09
C GLY A 88 -5.48 -2.39 1.91
N VAL A 89 -4.68 -1.33 2.00
CA VAL A 89 -3.22 -1.37 1.79
C VAL A 89 -2.48 -2.38 2.67
N LEU A 90 -2.89 -2.58 3.93
CA LEU A 90 -2.27 -3.58 4.81
C LEU A 90 -2.57 -5.04 4.39
N HIS A 91 -3.74 -5.29 3.80
CA HIS A 91 -4.09 -6.61 3.26
C HIS A 91 -3.29 -6.87 1.99
N GLY A 92 -3.28 -5.89 1.07
CA GLY A 92 -2.51 -5.94 -0.16
C GLY A 92 -1.02 -6.16 0.12
N ILE A 93 -0.41 -5.37 1.00
CA ILE A 93 1.02 -5.51 1.31
C ILE A 93 1.34 -6.85 1.99
N ALA A 94 0.44 -7.42 2.81
CA ALA A 94 0.65 -8.75 3.39
C ALA A 94 0.78 -9.82 2.29
N VAL A 95 -0.05 -9.77 1.25
CA VAL A 95 0.05 -10.66 0.09
C VAL A 95 1.30 -10.36 -0.73
N MET A 96 1.52 -9.08 -1.08
CA MET A 96 2.62 -8.67 -1.93
C MET A 96 4.00 -8.95 -1.30
N LEU A 97 4.16 -8.84 0.03
CA LEU A 97 5.40 -9.19 0.72
C LEU A 97 5.81 -10.64 0.48
N VAL A 98 4.87 -11.58 0.49
CA VAL A 98 5.15 -12.99 0.22
C VAL A 98 5.57 -13.17 -1.24
N ILE A 99 4.82 -12.58 -2.18
CA ILE A 99 5.12 -12.68 -3.62
C ILE A 99 6.50 -12.09 -3.92
N VAL A 100 6.78 -10.87 -3.44
CA VAL A 100 8.07 -10.19 -3.64
C VAL A 100 9.21 -11.00 -3.01
N ARG A 101 9.00 -11.58 -1.82
CA ARG A 101 10.02 -12.40 -1.17
C ARG A 101 10.34 -13.66 -1.97
N LEU A 102 9.34 -14.34 -2.51
CA LEU A 102 9.53 -15.53 -3.36
C LEU A 102 10.17 -15.20 -4.71
N THR A 103 9.87 -14.02 -5.26
CA THR A 103 10.39 -13.53 -6.55
C THR A 103 11.69 -12.72 -6.41
N ALA A 104 12.24 -12.58 -5.21
CA ALA A 104 13.42 -11.74 -4.96
C ALA A 104 14.65 -12.14 -5.79
N HIS A 105 14.78 -13.41 -6.18
CA HIS A 105 15.90 -13.92 -6.98
C HIS A 105 15.79 -13.60 -8.48
N TRP A 106 14.67 -13.01 -8.95
CA TRP A 106 14.43 -12.74 -10.36
C TRP A 106 15.34 -11.64 -10.95
N GLY A 107 15.98 -10.82 -10.11
CA GLY A 107 16.92 -9.79 -10.56
C GLY A 107 16.26 -8.79 -11.53
N ALA A 108 16.84 -8.63 -12.73
CA ALA A 108 16.34 -7.68 -13.73
C ALA A 108 14.93 -8.04 -14.26
N TRP A 109 14.50 -9.30 -14.16
CA TRP A 109 13.14 -9.71 -14.57
C TRP A 109 12.04 -9.04 -13.74
N LEU A 110 12.36 -8.54 -12.53
CA LEU A 110 11.44 -7.75 -11.72
C LEU A 110 10.98 -6.47 -12.42
N TRP A 111 11.79 -5.88 -13.31
CA TRP A 111 11.38 -4.71 -14.12
C TRP A 111 10.27 -5.07 -15.10
N LEU A 112 10.43 -6.19 -15.82
CA LEU A 112 9.47 -6.68 -16.80
C LEU A 112 8.20 -7.20 -16.12
N ALA A 113 8.34 -7.96 -15.02
CA ALA A 113 7.20 -8.39 -14.21
C ALA A 113 6.44 -7.20 -13.64
N GLY A 114 7.15 -6.16 -13.19
CA GLY A 114 6.55 -4.91 -12.71
C GLY A 114 5.76 -4.18 -13.79
N LEU A 115 6.33 -4.07 -15.00
CA LEU A 115 5.64 -3.49 -16.14
C LEU A 115 4.38 -4.30 -16.50
N ALA A 116 4.50 -5.63 -16.58
CA ALA A 116 3.36 -6.51 -16.86
C ALA A 116 2.24 -6.35 -15.82
N ALA A 117 2.59 -6.32 -14.52
CA ALA A 117 1.62 -6.13 -13.44
C ALA A 117 0.89 -4.77 -13.52
N ILE A 118 1.57 -3.71 -13.96
CA ILE A 118 0.97 -2.38 -14.13
C ILE A 118 0.04 -2.34 -15.34
N LEU A 119 0.41 -3.01 -16.44
CA LEU A 119 -0.37 -3.00 -17.68
C LEU A 119 -1.56 -3.97 -17.66
N LEU A 120 -1.51 -5.05 -16.87
CA LEU A 120 -2.55 -6.08 -16.88
C LEU A 120 -3.96 -5.56 -16.56
N PRO A 121 -4.17 -4.69 -15.55
CA PRO A 121 -5.49 -4.10 -15.30
C PRO A 121 -6.00 -3.23 -16.46
N LEU A 122 -5.10 -2.57 -17.21
CA LEU A 122 -5.46 -1.78 -18.38
C LEU A 122 -5.92 -2.68 -19.53
N ALA A 123 -5.26 -3.82 -19.73
CA ALA A 123 -5.65 -4.83 -20.70
C ALA A 123 -6.93 -5.59 -20.30
N ALA A 124 -7.27 -5.65 -19.01
CA ALA A 124 -8.49 -6.27 -18.53
C ALA A 124 -9.76 -5.48 -18.90
N MET A 125 -9.68 -4.16 -19.07
CA MET A 125 -10.83 -3.31 -19.42
C MET A 125 -11.55 -3.74 -20.71
N PRO A 126 -10.89 -3.89 -21.88
CA PRO A 126 -11.57 -4.38 -23.08
C PRO A 126 -12.09 -5.81 -22.94
N LEU A 127 -11.44 -6.64 -22.12
CA LEU A 127 -11.93 -8.00 -21.84
C LEU A 127 -13.24 -7.98 -21.06
N HIS A 128 -13.43 -7.04 -20.12
CA HIS A 128 -14.72 -6.87 -19.40
C HIS A 128 -15.86 -6.51 -20.33
N VAL A 129 -15.58 -5.75 -21.39
CA VAL A 129 -16.57 -5.36 -22.40
C VAL A 129 -16.87 -6.52 -23.34
N ALA A 130 -15.86 -7.29 -23.75
CA ALA A 130 -16.01 -8.37 -24.73
C ALA A 130 -16.54 -9.68 -24.10
N ALA A 131 -16.15 -10.00 -22.88
CA ALA A 131 -16.48 -11.23 -22.18
C ALA A 131 -17.39 -10.90 -20.98
N GLY A 132 -18.71 -10.88 -21.19
CA GLY A 132 -19.72 -10.54 -20.17
C GLY A 132 -19.68 -11.36 -18.87
N ASN A 133 -18.83 -12.39 -18.74
CA ASN A 133 -18.65 -13.21 -17.54
C ASN A 133 -17.58 -12.69 -16.55
N LEU A 134 -16.87 -11.59 -16.87
CA LEU A 134 -15.84 -11.03 -15.98
C LEU A 134 -16.41 -10.27 -14.78
N HIS A 135 -17.74 -10.18 -14.62
CA HIS A 135 -18.38 -9.66 -13.41
C HIS A 135 -17.93 -10.38 -12.13
N LEU A 136 -17.51 -11.64 -12.22
CA LEU A 136 -16.93 -12.38 -11.09
C LEU A 136 -15.70 -11.69 -10.49
N LEU A 137 -14.91 -10.98 -11.31
CA LEU A 137 -13.74 -10.23 -10.86
C LEU A 137 -14.12 -9.03 -9.97
N ASN A 138 -15.35 -8.51 -10.06
CA ASN A 138 -15.84 -7.44 -9.19
C ASN A 138 -16.26 -7.95 -7.80
N GLY A 139 -16.51 -9.26 -7.67
CA GLY A 139 -16.87 -9.88 -6.40
C GLY A 139 -15.73 -9.86 -5.37
N ARG A 140 -16.07 -9.77 -4.08
CA ARG A 140 -15.10 -9.70 -2.97
C ARG A 140 -14.08 -10.85 -2.95
N ALA A 141 -14.43 -12.00 -3.53
CA ALA A 141 -13.56 -13.15 -3.63
C ALA A 141 -12.39 -12.98 -4.61
N LEU A 142 -12.54 -12.13 -5.64
CA LEU A 142 -11.56 -11.98 -6.73
C LEU A 142 -11.11 -10.53 -6.95
N ASN A 143 -11.84 -9.55 -6.45
CA ASN A 143 -11.51 -8.14 -6.68
C ASN A 143 -10.16 -7.74 -6.07
N TRP A 144 -9.67 -8.45 -5.06
CA TRP A 144 -8.34 -8.22 -4.49
C TRP A 144 -7.22 -8.43 -5.52
N ILE A 145 -7.46 -9.13 -6.63
CA ILE A 145 -6.50 -9.26 -7.74
C ILE A 145 -6.27 -7.90 -8.41
N GLY A 146 -7.31 -7.07 -8.53
CA GLY A 146 -7.21 -5.71 -9.10
C GLY A 146 -7.63 -5.55 -10.56
N MET A 147 -8.15 -6.61 -11.18
CA MET A 147 -8.72 -6.57 -12.54
C MET A 147 -10.22 -6.27 -12.51
N VAL A 148 -10.65 -5.31 -11.69
CA VAL A 148 -12.06 -4.92 -11.56
C VAL A 148 -12.47 -3.93 -12.65
N SER A 149 -13.72 -3.99 -13.09
CA SER A 149 -14.33 -2.95 -13.95
C SER A 149 -15.00 -1.84 -13.14
N MET A 150 -15.38 -2.12 -11.89
CA MET A 150 -15.96 -1.14 -10.97
C MET A 150 -15.24 -1.17 -9.63
N LYS A 151 -14.92 0.02 -9.09
CA LYS A 151 -14.31 0.12 -7.76
C LYS A 151 -15.31 -0.35 -6.69
N PRO A 152 -14.92 -1.25 -5.78
CA PRO A 152 -15.79 -1.69 -4.71
C PRO A 152 -16.05 -0.56 -3.70
N ALA A 153 -17.23 -0.56 -3.08
CA ALA A 153 -17.58 0.36 -2.01
C ALA A 153 -16.88 -0.04 -0.70
N THR A 154 -15.70 0.53 -0.43
CA THR A 154 -14.91 0.33 0.79
C THR A 154 -14.09 1.58 1.08
N GLN A 155 -13.83 1.86 2.37
CA GLN A 155 -13.06 3.04 2.78
C GLN A 155 -11.61 3.02 2.26
N ASP A 156 -11.03 1.83 2.09
CA ASP A 156 -9.76 1.65 1.41
C ASP A 156 -9.79 0.41 0.52
N TYR A 157 -9.10 0.51 -0.62
CA TYR A 157 -9.00 -0.55 -1.63
C TYR A 157 -7.68 -0.44 -2.36
N VAL A 158 -6.77 -1.37 -2.05
CA VAL A 158 -5.45 -1.48 -2.67
C VAL A 158 -5.25 -2.94 -3.08
N PRO A 159 -5.74 -3.33 -4.28
CA PRO A 159 -5.58 -4.70 -4.78
C PRO A 159 -4.12 -5.07 -5.03
N VAL A 160 -3.85 -6.30 -5.42
CA VAL A 160 -2.50 -6.76 -5.79
C VAL A 160 -2.03 -6.09 -7.07
N LEU A 161 -2.85 -6.01 -8.12
CA LEU A 161 -2.53 -5.29 -9.35
C LEU A 161 -3.19 -3.91 -9.34
N PRO A 162 -2.51 -2.83 -9.76
CA PRO A 162 -1.16 -2.78 -10.35
C PRO A 162 -0.02 -2.71 -9.31
N TRP A 163 -0.37 -2.64 -8.03
CA TRP A 163 0.48 -2.23 -6.92
C TRP A 163 1.69 -3.13 -6.67
N LEU A 164 1.57 -4.42 -6.94
CA LEU A 164 2.67 -5.38 -6.92
C LEU A 164 3.78 -5.00 -7.90
N GLY A 165 3.42 -4.41 -9.03
CA GLY A 165 4.40 -3.94 -10.01
C GLY A 165 5.25 -2.80 -9.47
N VAL A 166 4.65 -1.86 -8.75
CA VAL A 166 5.37 -0.77 -8.08
C VAL A 166 6.30 -1.32 -7.00
N MET A 167 5.85 -2.32 -6.23
CA MET A 167 6.66 -2.96 -5.21
C MET A 167 7.82 -3.77 -5.81
N TRP A 168 7.62 -4.45 -6.93
CA TRP A 168 8.68 -5.12 -7.69
C TRP A 168 9.70 -4.13 -8.25
N TRP A 169 9.27 -2.98 -8.78
CA TRP A 169 10.21 -1.92 -9.18
C TRP A 169 10.99 -1.37 -8.00
N GLY A 170 10.38 -1.23 -6.83
CA GLY A 170 11.09 -0.91 -5.58
C GLY A 170 12.16 -1.94 -5.22
N MET A 171 11.82 -3.22 -5.31
CA MET A 171 12.76 -4.33 -5.08
C MET A 171 13.91 -4.32 -6.09
N ALA A 172 13.61 -4.16 -7.37
CA ALA A 172 14.60 -4.13 -8.45
C ALA A 172 15.55 -2.93 -8.31
N ALA A 173 15.01 -1.75 -8.03
CA ALA A 173 15.78 -0.54 -7.77
C ALA A 173 16.67 -0.71 -6.52
N GLY A 174 16.13 -1.30 -5.44
CA GLY A 174 16.90 -1.58 -4.23
C GLY A 174 18.05 -2.56 -4.47
N GLN A 175 17.82 -3.62 -5.24
CA GLN A 175 18.89 -4.57 -5.60
C GLN A 175 19.96 -3.92 -6.48
N TRP A 176 19.56 -3.13 -7.48
CA TRP A 176 20.48 -2.37 -8.31
C TRP A 176 21.32 -1.39 -7.47
N LEU A 177 20.68 -0.65 -6.57
CA LEU A 177 21.35 0.32 -5.71
C LEU A 177 22.35 -0.35 -4.75
N LEU A 178 21.99 -1.50 -4.18
CA LEU A 178 22.90 -2.28 -3.32
C LEU A 178 24.10 -2.85 -4.08
N ARG A 179 23.96 -3.15 -5.38
CA ARG A 179 25.05 -3.65 -6.23
C ARG A 179 25.96 -2.53 -6.70
N GLU A 180 25.38 -1.48 -7.27
CA GLU A 180 26.12 -0.42 -7.98
C GLU A 180 26.54 0.74 -7.07
N ARG A 181 25.74 1.05 -6.04
CA ARG A 181 25.94 2.23 -5.17
C ARG A 181 25.65 1.89 -3.69
N PRO A 182 26.33 0.89 -3.11
CA PRO A 182 26.04 0.42 -1.75
C PRO A 182 26.15 1.51 -0.68
N ALA A 183 26.94 2.56 -0.90
CA ALA A 183 27.11 3.68 0.02
C ALA A 183 25.87 4.60 0.16
N LEU A 184 24.92 4.58 -0.78
CA LEU A 184 23.76 5.49 -0.76
C LEU A 184 22.66 5.07 0.23
N LEU A 185 22.57 3.78 0.58
CA LEU A 185 21.54 3.26 1.49
C LEU A 185 21.85 3.42 2.99
N PRO A 186 23.10 3.21 3.46
CA PRO A 186 23.48 3.50 4.85
C PRO A 186 23.84 4.97 5.09
N GLY A 187 23.67 5.85 4.09
CA GLY A 187 24.06 7.26 4.16
C GLY A 187 23.41 8.02 5.32
N ALA A 188 24.18 8.94 5.92
CA ALA A 188 23.69 9.78 7.00
C ALA A 188 22.55 10.69 6.50
N ILE A 189 21.39 10.59 7.15
CA ILE A 189 20.27 11.50 6.88
C ILE A 189 20.59 12.84 7.56
N PRO A 190 20.49 13.98 6.85
CA PRO A 190 20.70 15.29 7.46
C PRO A 190 19.83 15.49 8.70
N ARG A 191 20.35 16.14 9.74
CA ARG A 191 19.64 16.32 11.04
C ARG A 191 18.25 16.94 10.88
N ALA A 192 18.06 17.83 9.90
CA ALA A 192 16.76 18.42 9.57
C ALA A 192 15.67 17.38 9.24
N PHE A 193 16.05 16.22 8.69
CA PHE A 193 15.13 15.13 8.35
C PHE A 193 15.11 14.01 9.39
N ALA A 194 15.79 14.15 10.54
CA ALA A 194 15.81 13.15 11.60
C ALA A 194 14.41 12.76 12.13
N PRO A 195 13.43 13.69 12.27
CA PRO A 195 12.06 13.32 12.64
C PRO A 195 11.39 12.44 11.58
N LEU A 196 11.58 12.76 10.29
CA LEU A 196 11.05 11.94 9.18
C LEU A 196 11.66 10.54 9.18
N ALA A 197 12.97 10.45 9.42
CA ALA A 197 13.67 9.18 9.54
C ALA A 197 13.16 8.35 10.72
N TRP A 198 12.86 8.99 11.86
CA TRP A 198 12.26 8.32 13.01
C TRP A 198 10.87 7.77 12.70
N MET A 199 10.02 8.56 12.05
CA MET A 199 8.70 8.09 11.59
C MET A 199 8.83 6.91 10.62
N GLY A 200 9.80 6.93 9.71
CA GLY A 200 10.08 5.82 8.79
C GLY A 200 10.49 4.52 9.50
N ARG A 201 11.32 4.62 10.56
CA ARG A 201 11.73 3.47 11.40
C ARG A 201 10.56 2.83 12.13
N TRP A 202 9.59 3.64 12.57
CA TRP A 202 8.37 3.21 13.26
C TRP A 202 7.13 3.25 12.37
N SER A 203 7.32 3.07 11.06
CA SER A 203 6.27 3.28 10.04
C SER A 203 4.97 2.51 10.30
N LEU A 204 5.04 1.24 10.73
CA LEU A 204 3.83 0.46 11.04
C LEU A 204 3.09 1.01 12.27
N SER A 205 3.81 1.38 13.32
CA SER A 205 3.21 1.97 14.52
C SER A 205 2.57 3.33 14.20
N TRP A 206 3.27 4.17 13.43
CA TRP A 206 2.74 5.44 12.96
C TRP A 206 1.49 5.23 12.09
N TYR A 207 1.55 4.27 11.16
CA TYR A 207 0.41 3.89 10.33
C TYR A 207 -0.80 3.48 11.17
N MET A 208 -0.61 2.69 12.23
CA MET A 208 -1.73 2.22 13.06
C MET A 208 -2.30 3.31 13.99
N LEU A 209 -1.45 4.20 14.49
CA LEU A 209 -1.85 5.17 15.52
C LEU A 209 -2.37 6.48 14.96
N HIS A 210 -1.91 6.91 13.78
CA HIS A 210 -2.31 8.24 13.28
C HIS A 210 -3.84 8.36 13.12
N GLN A 211 -4.53 7.38 12.54
CA GLN A 211 -5.97 7.49 12.27
C GLN A 211 -6.82 7.52 13.56
N PRO A 212 -6.65 6.61 14.54
CA PRO A 212 -7.38 6.70 15.80
C PRO A 212 -7.09 7.98 16.58
N LEU A 213 -5.85 8.47 16.56
CA LEU A 213 -5.48 9.71 17.25
C LEU A 213 -6.10 10.93 16.57
N LEU A 214 -6.11 10.99 15.23
CA LEU A 214 -6.75 12.08 14.49
C LEU A 214 -8.27 12.10 14.75
N ILE A 215 -8.94 10.96 14.62
CA ILE A 215 -10.38 10.84 14.92
C ILE A 215 -10.65 11.21 16.37
N GLY A 216 -9.87 10.69 17.32
CA GLY A 216 -10.02 10.98 18.75
C GLY A 216 -9.86 12.48 19.05
N ALA A 217 -8.87 13.14 18.44
CA ALA A 217 -8.69 14.59 18.57
C ALA A 217 -9.88 15.37 18.00
N MET A 218 -10.41 14.97 16.84
CA MET A 218 -11.60 15.62 16.25
C MET A 218 -12.85 15.44 17.12
N LEU A 219 -13.03 14.27 17.73
CA LEU A 219 -14.14 14.00 18.64
C LEU A 219 -14.07 14.82 19.93
N LEU A 220 -12.88 15.17 20.42
CA LEU A 220 -12.70 16.00 21.62
C LEU A 220 -12.97 17.48 21.38
N VAL A 221 -12.77 17.96 20.15
CA VAL A 221 -12.93 19.37 19.77
C VAL A 221 -14.35 19.67 19.24
N ARG A 222 -15.16 18.63 19.04
CA ARG A 222 -16.55 18.73 18.56
C ARG A 222 -17.54 18.91 19.71
#